data_AF-A0A953W9D2-F1
#
_entry.id   AF-A0A953W9D2-F1
#
_cell.length_a   1.000
_cell.length_b   1.000
_cell.length_c   1.000
_cell.angle_alpha   90.00
_cell.angle_beta   90.00
_cell.angle_gamma   90.00
#
_symmetry.space_group_name_H-M   'P 1'
#
loop_
_entity.id
_entity.type
_entity.pdbx_description
1 polymer ?
#
loop_
_entity_poly.entity_id
_entity_poly.type
_entity_poly.pdbx_seq_one_letter_code
_entity_poly.pdbx_strand_id
1 'polypeptide(L)'
;SPPGREGDRLIRSATARLAALGLYPQAAVLLHHQTFKRLRGVDRSVVAADLAALYLTAGEPEKALTAIQSTRIAGLPPQIVERRRLIEAQALADTGKTDGALELLSSEGGGKALLLRAEINWNVQRWPAAAADYAAAFSASAAPYAKSDIENALRAVAAYTFAGDADAARHFAVDAAGALSGLPEAALIKSLGATGAGSAEFAAFMKNYREVFDAP
;
A
#
# COMPACT_ATOMS: atom_id res chain seq x y z
N SER A 1 19.47 5.63 27.91
CA SER A 1 19.57 7.01 27.40
C SER A 1 19.11 8.00 28.47
N PRO A 2 19.64 9.24 28.49
CA PRO A 2 19.22 10.26 29.46
C PRO A 2 17.71 10.54 29.38
N PRO A 3 17.02 10.81 30.51
CA PRO A 3 15.61 11.16 30.50
C PRO A 3 15.37 12.53 29.85
N GLY A 4 14.17 12.74 29.28
CA GLY A 4 13.75 14.01 28.69
C GLY A 4 13.85 14.10 27.16
N ARG A 5 13.49 15.28 26.62
CA ARG A 5 13.32 15.55 25.17
C ARG A 5 14.57 15.26 24.34
N GLU A 6 15.75 15.52 24.90
CA GLU A 6 17.05 15.21 24.29
C GLU A 6 17.19 13.69 24.04
N GLY A 7 16.95 12.89 25.07
CA GLY A 7 17.03 11.43 24.97
C GLY A 7 15.96 10.85 24.05
N ASP A 8 14.78 11.47 23.97
CA ASP A 8 13.75 11.09 23.01
C ASP A 8 14.16 11.33 21.56
N ARG A 9 14.88 12.41 21.27
CA ARG A 9 15.44 12.70 19.94
C ARG A 9 16.54 11.70 19.59
N LEU A 10 17.43 11.39 20.53
CA LEU A 10 18.50 10.40 20.31
C LEU A 10 17.93 9.02 19.97
N ILE A 11 16.87 8.58 20.68
CA ILE A 11 16.20 7.31 20.37
C ILE A 11 15.60 7.33 18.97
N ARG A 12 14.92 8.42 18.57
CA ARG A 12 14.37 8.53 17.21
C ARG A 12 15.45 8.52 16.13
N SER A 13 16.56 9.22 16.35
CA SER A 13 17.70 9.20 15.42
C SER A 13 18.32 7.81 15.32
N ALA A 14 18.49 7.09 16.44
CA ALA A 14 19.01 5.73 16.44
C ALA A 14 18.06 4.77 15.72
N THR A 15 16.76 4.89 15.98
CA THR A 15 15.70 4.10 15.32
C THR A 15 15.74 4.31 13.80
N ALA A 16 15.82 5.56 13.35
CA ALA A 16 15.90 5.89 11.92
C ALA A 16 17.15 5.32 11.25
N ARG A 17 18.31 5.35 11.92
CA ARG A 17 19.55 4.75 11.41
C ARG A 17 19.46 3.23 11.30
N LEU A 18 18.87 2.56 12.29
CA LEU A 18 18.65 1.11 12.24
C LEU A 18 17.71 0.74 11.09
N ALA A 19 16.59 1.45 10.94
CA ALA A 19 15.66 1.23 9.83
C ALA A 19 16.34 1.45 8.47
N ALA A 20 17.19 2.49 8.34
CA ALA A 20 17.95 2.74 7.11
C ALA A 20 18.97 1.63 6.79
N LEU A 21 19.37 0.81 7.77
CA LEU A 21 20.24 -0.35 7.61
C LEU A 21 19.44 -1.67 7.48
N GLY A 22 18.12 -1.61 7.36
CA GLY A 22 17.26 -2.80 7.32
C GLY A 22 17.09 -3.52 8.66
N LEU A 23 17.57 -2.92 9.76
CA LEU A 23 17.50 -3.49 11.11
C LEU A 23 16.15 -3.15 11.78
N TYR A 24 15.05 -3.54 11.11
CA TYR A 24 13.68 -3.20 11.53
C TYR A 24 13.29 -3.78 12.89
N PRO A 25 13.61 -5.05 13.24
CA PRO A 25 13.31 -5.58 14.57
C PRO A 25 14.00 -4.77 15.68
N GLN A 26 15.26 -4.38 15.49
CA GLN A 26 16.03 -3.59 16.45
C GLN A 26 15.48 -2.16 16.57
N ALA A 27 15.12 -1.54 15.44
CA ALA A 27 14.45 -0.24 15.41
C ALA A 27 13.12 -0.29 16.20
N ALA A 28 12.32 -1.34 16.00
CA ALA A 28 11.05 -1.52 16.68
C ALA A 28 11.22 -1.66 18.20
N VAL A 29 12.25 -2.36 18.68
CA VAL A 29 12.54 -2.48 20.13
C VAL A 29 12.78 -1.10 20.78
N LEU A 30 13.58 -0.23 20.14
CA LEU A 30 13.86 1.11 20.65
C LEU A 30 12.58 1.96 20.73
N LEU A 31 11.78 1.91 19.67
CA LEU A 31 10.56 2.72 19.55
C LEU A 31 9.43 2.17 20.44
N HIS A 32 9.37 0.86 20.67
CA HIS A 32 8.47 0.22 21.63
C HIS A 32 8.72 0.75 23.03
N HIS A 33 9.97 0.75 23.49
CA HIS A 33 10.32 1.26 24.82
C HIS A 33 9.89 2.72 24.98
N GLN A 34 10.19 3.57 23.99
CA GLN A 34 9.76 4.97 24.00
C GLN A 34 8.23 5.12 24.08
N THR A 35 7.50 4.39 23.23
CA THR A 35 6.04 4.44 23.13
C THR A 35 5.36 4.06 24.44
N PHE A 36 5.73 2.92 25.03
CA PHE A 36 4.98 2.35 26.16
C PHE A 36 5.52 2.79 27.53
N LYS A 37 6.80 3.16 27.64
CA LYS A 37 7.39 3.54 28.93
C LYS A 37 7.48 5.05 29.15
N ARG A 38 7.55 5.86 28.09
CA ARG A 38 7.85 7.29 28.20
C ARG A 38 6.73 8.22 27.74
N LEU A 39 6.06 7.88 26.65
CA LEU A 39 5.06 8.76 26.03
C LEU A 39 3.64 8.52 26.58
N ARG A 40 2.79 9.55 26.51
CA ARG A 40 1.37 9.52 26.88
C ARG A 40 0.55 10.32 25.87
N GLY A 41 -0.78 10.13 25.90
CA GLY A 41 -1.72 10.89 25.07
C GLY A 41 -1.38 10.87 23.57
N VAL A 42 -1.52 12.03 22.92
CA VAL A 42 -1.31 12.22 21.47
C VAL A 42 0.08 11.78 21.03
N ASP A 43 1.13 12.20 21.74
CA ASP A 43 2.51 11.84 21.38
C ASP A 43 2.73 10.33 21.36
N ARG A 44 2.13 9.60 22.32
CA ARG A 44 2.17 8.14 22.34
C ARG A 44 1.49 7.55 21.11
N SER A 45 0.33 8.07 20.72
CA SER A 45 -0.43 7.56 19.57
C SER A 45 0.27 7.83 18.23
N VAL A 46 0.93 8.99 18.10
CA VAL A 46 1.73 9.34 16.91
C VAL A 46 2.92 8.38 16.78
N VAL A 47 3.72 8.23 17.83
CA VAL A 47 4.91 7.36 17.79
C VAL A 47 4.55 5.88 17.69
N ALA A 48 3.40 5.46 18.23
CA ALA A 48 2.90 4.10 18.04
C ALA A 48 2.57 3.77 16.57
N ALA A 49 2.18 4.77 15.76
CA ALA A 49 1.98 4.58 14.33
C ALA A 49 3.30 4.30 13.61
N ASP A 50 4.37 5.02 13.97
CA ASP A 50 5.72 4.76 13.46
C ASP A 50 6.22 3.36 13.87
N LEU A 51 5.96 2.95 15.13
CA LEU A 51 6.29 1.62 15.63
C LEU A 51 5.54 0.52 14.86
N ALA A 52 4.24 0.71 14.62
CA ALA A 52 3.45 -0.26 13.87
C ALA A 52 3.92 -0.38 12.41
N ALA A 53 4.33 0.72 11.78
CA ALA A 53 4.94 0.69 10.45
C ALA A 53 6.24 -0.14 10.45
N LEU A 54 7.11 0.04 11.45
CA LEU A 54 8.32 -0.78 11.59
C LEU A 54 8.00 -2.26 11.78
N TYR A 55 6.96 -2.59 12.55
CA TYR A 55 6.51 -3.98 12.72
C TYR A 55 6.01 -4.58 11.41
N LEU A 56 5.26 -3.85 10.58
CA LEU A 56 4.85 -4.33 9.27
C LEU A 56 6.06 -4.59 8.36
N THR A 57 7.01 -3.65 8.30
CA THR A 57 8.25 -3.85 7.53
C THR A 57 9.10 -5.02 8.05
N ALA A 58 9.01 -5.33 9.33
CA ALA A 58 9.68 -6.49 9.94
C ALA A 58 8.92 -7.82 9.74
N GLY A 59 7.76 -7.83 9.07
CA GLY A 59 6.92 -9.02 8.94
C GLY A 59 6.22 -9.45 10.22
N GLU A 60 5.93 -8.51 11.13
CA GLU A 60 5.28 -8.75 12.43
C GLU A 60 3.90 -8.06 12.54
N PRO A 61 2.93 -8.39 11.67
CA PRO A 61 1.68 -7.64 11.55
C PRO A 61 0.79 -7.71 12.80
N GLU A 62 0.83 -8.80 13.59
CA GLU A 62 0.10 -8.91 14.86
C GLU A 62 0.59 -7.89 15.90
N LYS A 63 1.90 -7.63 15.93
CA LYS A 63 2.48 -6.60 16.81
C LYS A 63 2.11 -5.21 16.32
N ALA A 64 2.06 -4.99 15.00
CA ALA A 64 1.57 -3.74 14.43
C ALA A 64 0.12 -3.45 14.85
N LEU A 65 -0.78 -4.43 14.72
CA LEU A 65 -2.17 -4.32 15.18
C LEU A 65 -2.25 -4.00 16.67
N THR A 66 -1.50 -4.73 17.50
CA THR A 66 -1.46 -4.52 18.94
C THR A 66 -1.01 -3.09 19.28
N ALA A 67 0.04 -2.60 18.62
CA ALA A 67 0.56 -1.25 18.84
C ALA A 67 -0.46 -0.16 18.44
N ILE A 68 -1.14 -0.31 17.30
CA ILE A 68 -2.19 0.63 16.87
C ILE A 68 -3.37 0.56 17.84
N GLN A 69 -3.94 -0.61 18.10
CA GLN A 69 -5.18 -0.74 18.87
C GLN A 69 -5.02 -0.29 20.32
N SER A 70 -3.90 -0.65 20.98
CA SER A 70 -3.62 -0.27 22.37
C SER A 70 -3.26 1.20 22.59
N THR A 71 -3.15 2.00 21.52
CA THR A 71 -2.79 3.42 21.56
C THR A 71 -3.82 4.32 20.88
N ARG A 72 -5.04 3.81 20.65
CA ARG A 72 -6.16 4.61 20.15
C ARG A 72 -6.58 5.65 21.18
N ILE A 73 -6.75 6.88 20.70
CA ILE A 73 -7.27 8.01 21.47
C ILE A 73 -8.10 8.89 20.54
N ALA A 74 -9.03 9.66 21.12
CA ALA A 74 -9.76 10.70 20.38
C ALA A 74 -8.91 11.97 20.21
N GLY A 75 -9.36 12.88 19.34
CA GLY A 75 -8.75 14.20 19.16
C GLY A 75 -7.42 14.20 18.37
N LEU A 76 -7.12 13.13 17.63
CA LEU A 76 -5.97 13.10 16.73
C LEU A 76 -6.21 13.98 15.49
N PRO A 77 -5.17 14.65 14.97
CA PRO A 77 -5.27 15.33 13.69
C PRO A 77 -5.70 14.38 12.56
N PRO A 78 -6.52 14.82 11.59
CA PRO A 78 -7.06 13.94 10.54
C PRO A 78 -6.01 13.12 9.79
N GLN A 79 -4.87 13.73 9.46
CA GLN A 79 -3.74 13.05 8.81
C GLN A 79 -3.15 11.89 9.63
N ILE A 80 -3.17 11.98 10.97
CA ILE A 80 -2.70 10.92 11.86
C ILE A 80 -3.75 9.80 11.95
N VAL A 81 -5.04 10.16 11.98
CA VAL A 81 -6.14 9.19 11.92
C VAL A 81 -6.06 8.37 10.63
N GLU A 82 -5.90 9.04 9.49
CA GLU A 82 -5.76 8.38 8.18
C GLU A 82 -4.55 7.46 8.15
N ARG A 83 -3.36 7.95 8.55
CA ARG A 83 -2.15 7.12 8.59
C ARG A 83 -2.33 5.87 9.45
N ARG A 84 -2.94 6.01 10.63
CA ARG A 84 -3.19 4.89 11.54
C ARG A 84 -4.21 3.90 10.96
N ARG A 85 -5.24 4.38 10.27
CA ARG A 85 -6.23 3.55 9.57
C ARG A 85 -5.57 2.73 8.46
N LEU A 86 -4.70 3.32 7.65
CA LEU A 86 -3.97 2.61 6.59
C LEU A 86 -3.08 1.50 7.16
N ILE A 87 -2.33 1.80 8.23
CA ILE A 87 -1.49 0.80 8.92
C ILE A 87 -2.34 -0.33 9.51
N GLU A 88 -3.48 0.01 10.11
CA GLU A 88 -4.38 -1.00 10.67
C GLU A 88 -4.99 -1.90 9.58
N ALA A 89 -5.42 -1.32 8.46
CA ALA A 89 -5.94 -2.08 7.33
C ALA A 89 -4.87 -3.01 6.73
N GLN A 90 -3.65 -2.52 6.51
CA GLN A 90 -2.54 -3.35 6.06
C GLN A 90 -2.29 -4.51 7.03
N ALA A 91 -2.17 -4.22 8.33
CA ALA A 91 -1.90 -5.24 9.33
C ALA A 91 -3.05 -6.26 9.47
N LEU A 92 -4.29 -5.85 9.26
CA LEU A 92 -5.43 -6.77 9.17
C LEU A 92 -5.31 -7.67 7.93
N ALA A 93 -4.99 -7.12 6.76
CA ALA A 93 -4.81 -7.89 5.54
C ALA A 93 -3.68 -8.91 5.67
N ASP A 94 -2.53 -8.51 6.23
CA ASP A 94 -1.36 -9.36 6.45
C ASP A 94 -1.61 -10.49 7.45
N THR A 95 -2.60 -10.33 8.34
CA THR A 95 -3.06 -11.39 9.27
C THR A 95 -4.24 -12.20 8.72
N GLY A 96 -4.56 -12.05 7.43
CA GLY A 96 -5.65 -12.75 6.74
C GLY A 96 -7.05 -12.21 7.03
N LYS A 97 -7.19 -11.13 7.82
CA LYS A 97 -8.47 -10.48 8.14
C LYS A 97 -8.90 -9.48 7.06
N THR A 98 -8.91 -9.97 5.82
CA THR A 98 -9.10 -9.19 4.59
C THR A 98 -10.38 -8.37 4.60
N ASP A 99 -11.52 -8.95 4.97
CA ASP A 99 -12.80 -8.21 4.93
C ASP A 99 -12.81 -7.03 5.91
N GLY A 100 -12.25 -7.21 7.11
CA GLY A 100 -12.10 -6.12 8.07
C GLY A 100 -11.12 -5.04 7.59
N ALA A 101 -10.06 -5.43 6.86
CA ALA A 101 -9.15 -4.47 6.23
C ALA A 101 -9.87 -3.63 5.17
N LEU A 102 -10.66 -4.27 4.31
CA LEU A 102 -11.42 -3.59 3.24
C LEU A 102 -12.52 -2.68 3.81
N GLU A 103 -13.18 -3.08 4.89
CA GLU A 103 -14.18 -2.25 5.60
C GLU A 103 -13.55 -0.96 6.13
N LEU A 104 -12.32 -1.01 6.63
CA LEU A 104 -11.59 0.18 7.06
C LEU A 104 -11.24 1.12 5.88
N LEU A 105 -11.16 0.62 4.66
CA LEU A 105 -10.71 1.34 3.45
C LEU A 105 -11.88 1.76 2.53
N SER A 106 -12.98 2.25 3.12
CA SER A 106 -14.17 2.76 2.41
C SER A 106 -13.85 3.52 1.10
N SER A 107 -14.72 3.43 0.09
CA SER A 107 -14.58 4.09 -1.23
C SER A 107 -14.44 5.60 -1.20
N GLU A 108 -14.84 6.25 -0.12
CA GLU A 108 -14.68 7.70 0.09
C GLU A 108 -13.30 8.10 0.67
N GLY A 109 -12.40 7.13 0.84
CA GLY A 109 -11.03 7.38 1.30
C GLY A 109 -10.18 8.12 0.27
N GLY A 110 -9.09 8.75 0.71
CA GLY A 110 -8.11 9.39 -0.18
C GLY A 110 -7.34 8.39 -1.04
N GLY A 111 -6.56 8.89 -2.00
CA GLY A 111 -5.85 8.03 -2.99
C GLY A 111 -4.97 6.94 -2.38
N LYS A 112 -4.39 7.14 -1.19
CA LYS A 112 -3.63 6.09 -0.48
C LYS A 112 -4.50 4.93 -0.01
N ALA A 113 -5.73 5.21 0.44
CA ALA A 113 -6.66 4.17 0.86
C ALA A 113 -7.15 3.37 -0.34
N LEU A 114 -7.43 4.04 -1.47
CA LEU A 114 -7.80 3.40 -2.73
C LEU A 114 -6.70 2.43 -3.22
N LEU A 115 -5.45 2.88 -3.24
CA LEU A 115 -4.32 2.03 -3.68
C LEU A 115 -4.10 0.84 -2.75
N LEU A 116 -4.18 1.04 -1.43
CA LEU A 116 -4.07 -0.06 -0.48
C LEU A 116 -5.21 -1.06 -0.66
N ARG A 117 -6.43 -0.59 -0.94
CA ARG A 117 -7.57 -1.45 -1.23
C ARG A 117 -7.38 -2.25 -2.51
N ALA A 118 -6.85 -1.62 -3.56
CA ALA A 118 -6.51 -2.27 -4.83
C ALA A 118 -5.51 -3.41 -4.60
N GLU A 119 -4.47 -3.15 -3.83
CA GLU A 119 -3.43 -4.11 -3.47
C GLU A 119 -3.98 -5.29 -2.67
N ILE A 120 -4.80 -5.02 -1.66
CA ILE A 120 -5.43 -6.09 -0.86
C ILE A 120 -6.31 -6.97 -1.76
N ASN A 121 -7.16 -6.37 -2.60
CA ASN A 121 -8.02 -7.10 -3.53
C ASN A 121 -7.20 -7.92 -4.53
N TRP A 122 -6.07 -7.39 -5.02
CA TRP A 122 -5.15 -8.10 -5.90
C TRP A 122 -4.56 -9.35 -5.22
N ASN A 123 -4.05 -9.19 -4.00
CA ASN A 123 -3.41 -10.28 -3.25
C ASN A 123 -4.37 -11.43 -2.92
N VAL A 124 -5.65 -11.13 -2.68
CA VAL A 124 -6.69 -12.14 -2.47
C VAL A 124 -7.47 -12.52 -3.74
N GLN A 125 -6.94 -12.14 -4.91
CA GLN A 125 -7.49 -12.51 -6.23
C GLN A 125 -8.94 -12.06 -6.47
N ARG A 126 -9.37 -10.98 -5.82
CA ARG A 126 -10.65 -10.30 -6.07
C ARG A 126 -10.51 -9.38 -7.29
N TRP A 127 -10.25 -10.00 -8.44
CA TRP A 127 -9.86 -9.32 -9.67
C TRP A 127 -10.78 -8.18 -10.12
N PRO A 128 -12.13 -8.33 -10.09
CA PRO A 128 -13.02 -7.23 -10.48
C PRO A 128 -12.84 -5.98 -9.62
N ALA A 129 -12.70 -6.16 -8.29
CA ALA A 129 -12.53 -5.06 -7.35
C ALA A 129 -11.12 -4.43 -7.47
N ALA A 130 -10.08 -5.26 -7.63
CA ALA A 130 -8.72 -4.77 -7.86
C ALA A 130 -8.64 -3.95 -9.16
N ALA A 131 -9.26 -4.43 -10.25
CA ALA A 131 -9.28 -3.74 -11.54
C ALA A 131 -9.94 -2.37 -11.43
N ALA A 132 -11.12 -2.31 -10.80
CA ALA A 132 -11.84 -1.06 -10.58
C ALA A 132 -11.02 -0.05 -9.75
N ASP A 133 -10.38 -0.50 -8.68
CA ASP A 133 -9.60 0.38 -7.80
C ASP A 133 -8.33 0.91 -8.48
N TYR A 134 -7.58 0.06 -9.20
CA TYR A 134 -6.41 0.49 -9.97
C TYR A 134 -6.78 1.41 -11.12
N ALA A 135 -7.89 1.13 -11.82
CA ALA A 135 -8.39 1.97 -12.91
C ALA A 135 -8.80 3.35 -12.38
N ALA A 136 -9.49 3.40 -11.25
CA ALA A 136 -9.86 4.64 -10.58
C ALA A 136 -8.62 5.42 -10.13
N ALA A 137 -7.61 4.75 -9.57
CA ALA A 137 -6.37 5.38 -9.16
C ALA A 137 -5.62 6.01 -10.34
N PHE A 138 -5.49 5.30 -11.46
CA PHE A 138 -4.87 5.84 -12.67
C PHE A 138 -5.67 7.01 -13.26
N SER A 139 -7.00 6.89 -13.30
CA SER A 139 -7.89 7.94 -13.86
C SER A 139 -7.87 9.24 -13.04
N ALA A 140 -7.51 9.17 -11.76
CA ALA A 140 -7.33 10.33 -10.90
C ALA A 140 -5.95 11.00 -11.07
N SER A 141 -4.99 10.32 -11.69
CA SER A 141 -3.66 10.85 -11.99
C SER A 141 -3.68 11.72 -13.25
N ALA A 142 -2.72 12.64 -13.35
CA ALA A 142 -2.59 13.56 -14.48
C ALA A 142 -1.13 13.71 -14.90
N ALA A 143 -0.91 14.15 -16.14
CA ALA A 143 0.44 14.38 -16.65
C ALA A 143 1.19 15.47 -15.85
N PRO A 144 2.51 15.33 -15.62
CA PRO A 144 3.34 14.19 -16.00
C PRO A 144 3.09 12.95 -15.14
N TYR A 145 2.89 11.80 -15.77
CA TYR A 145 2.61 10.53 -15.06
C TYR A 145 3.87 9.99 -14.40
N ALA A 146 3.74 9.59 -13.13
CA ALA A 146 4.78 8.85 -12.43
C ALA A 146 4.79 7.38 -12.86
N LYS A 147 5.91 6.68 -12.63
CA LYS A 147 6.02 5.24 -12.88
C LYS A 147 4.89 4.45 -12.19
N SER A 148 4.51 4.83 -10.97
CA SER A 148 3.42 4.20 -10.22
C SER A 148 2.05 4.39 -10.88
N ASP A 149 1.82 5.51 -11.58
CA ASP A 149 0.55 5.72 -12.28
C ASP A 149 0.44 4.75 -13.47
N ILE A 150 1.52 4.64 -14.24
CA ILE A 150 1.61 3.70 -15.36
C ILE A 150 1.46 2.25 -14.86
N GLU A 151 2.07 1.93 -13.72
CA GLU A 151 1.90 0.63 -13.08
C GLU A 151 0.45 0.36 -12.68
N ASN A 152 -0.27 1.33 -12.12
CA ASN A 152 -1.69 1.20 -11.82
C ASN A 152 -2.51 0.91 -13.09
N ALA A 153 -2.21 1.55 -14.21
CA ALA A 153 -2.88 1.24 -15.49
C ALA A 153 -2.60 -0.20 -15.94
N LEU A 154 -1.35 -0.67 -15.84
CA LEU A 154 -0.98 -2.05 -16.17
C LEU A 154 -1.69 -3.06 -15.26
N ARG A 155 -1.72 -2.83 -13.95
CA ARG A 155 -2.43 -3.66 -12.97
C ARG A 155 -3.94 -3.68 -13.21
N ALA A 156 -4.53 -2.55 -13.57
CA ALA A 156 -5.95 -2.47 -13.91
C ALA A 156 -6.31 -3.34 -15.12
N VAL A 157 -5.57 -3.21 -16.23
CA VAL A 157 -5.78 -4.06 -17.42
C VAL A 157 -5.58 -5.53 -17.08
N ALA A 158 -4.49 -5.87 -16.38
CA ALA A 158 -4.22 -7.25 -15.98
C ALA A 158 -5.34 -7.83 -15.10
N ALA A 159 -5.84 -7.06 -14.14
CA ALA A 159 -6.93 -7.49 -13.27
C ALA A 159 -8.26 -7.66 -14.02
N TYR A 160 -8.61 -6.78 -14.98
CA TYR A 160 -9.77 -7.01 -15.85
C TYR A 160 -9.62 -8.28 -16.68
N THR A 161 -8.42 -8.51 -17.23
CA THR A 161 -8.11 -9.73 -17.98
C THR A 161 -8.25 -10.97 -17.09
N PHE A 162 -7.72 -10.97 -15.86
CA PHE A 162 -7.90 -12.06 -14.89
C PHE A 162 -9.36 -12.27 -14.48
N ALA A 163 -10.15 -11.20 -14.40
CA ALA A 163 -11.58 -11.28 -14.14
C ALA A 163 -12.39 -11.90 -15.30
N GLY A 164 -11.77 -12.10 -16.46
CA GLY A 164 -12.44 -12.55 -17.68
C GLY A 164 -13.24 -11.46 -18.38
N ASP A 165 -13.11 -10.20 -17.96
CA ASP A 165 -13.81 -9.06 -18.54
C ASP A 165 -12.96 -8.44 -19.66
N ALA A 166 -12.90 -9.13 -20.79
CA ALA A 166 -12.10 -8.71 -21.94
C ALA A 166 -12.57 -7.38 -22.54
N ASP A 167 -13.86 -7.04 -22.41
CA ASP A 167 -14.40 -5.79 -22.92
C ASP A 167 -14.01 -4.61 -22.02
N ALA A 168 -14.08 -4.75 -20.70
CA ALA A 168 -13.57 -3.73 -19.77
C ALA A 168 -12.05 -3.57 -19.89
N ALA A 169 -11.30 -4.67 -20.00
CA ALA A 169 -9.86 -4.65 -20.21
C ALA A 169 -9.49 -3.84 -21.47
N ARG A 170 -10.17 -4.12 -22.58
CA ARG A 170 -9.93 -3.43 -23.87
C ARG A 170 -10.31 -1.95 -23.80
N HIS A 171 -11.49 -1.62 -23.28
CA HIS A 171 -11.94 -0.23 -23.18
C HIS A 171 -10.98 0.59 -22.31
N PHE A 172 -10.69 0.12 -21.10
CA PHE A 172 -9.76 0.81 -20.20
C PHE A 172 -8.36 0.94 -20.81
N ALA A 173 -7.86 -0.11 -21.48
CA ALA A 173 -6.55 -0.06 -22.14
C ALA A 173 -6.49 0.99 -23.26
N VAL A 174 -7.56 1.16 -24.04
CA VAL A 174 -7.63 2.20 -25.08
C VAL A 174 -7.59 3.60 -24.46
N ASP A 175 -8.39 3.83 -23.43
CA ASP A 175 -8.45 5.13 -22.75
C ASP A 175 -7.11 5.48 -22.08
N ALA A 176 -6.53 4.53 -21.34
CA ALA A 176 -5.25 4.71 -20.68
C ALA A 176 -4.09 4.90 -21.67
N ALA A 177 -4.06 4.16 -22.77
CA ALA A 177 -3.07 4.36 -23.83
C ALA A 177 -3.21 5.73 -24.51
N GLY A 178 -4.44 6.22 -24.68
CA GLY A 178 -4.71 7.58 -25.17
C GLY A 178 -4.16 8.65 -24.22
N ALA A 179 -4.38 8.49 -22.92
CA ALA A 179 -3.86 9.39 -21.89
C ALA A 179 -2.33 9.40 -21.82
N LEU A 180 -1.68 8.27 -22.13
CA LEU A 180 -0.23 8.09 -22.16
C LEU A 180 0.39 8.33 -23.55
N SER A 181 -0.33 8.96 -24.48
CA SER A 181 0.14 9.18 -25.85
C SER A 181 1.52 9.84 -25.88
N GLY A 182 2.46 9.22 -26.61
CA GLY A 182 3.85 9.66 -26.71
C GLY A 182 4.80 8.96 -25.73
N LEU A 183 4.29 8.21 -24.75
CA LEU A 183 5.09 7.35 -23.88
C LEU A 183 5.20 5.92 -24.46
N PRO A 184 6.33 5.23 -24.27
CA PRO A 184 6.50 3.87 -24.78
C PRO A 184 5.50 2.86 -24.18
N GLU A 185 5.02 3.10 -22.96
CA GLU A 185 4.11 2.20 -22.24
C GLU A 185 2.68 2.21 -22.79
N ALA A 186 2.29 3.22 -23.58
CA ALA A 186 0.97 3.28 -24.21
C ALA A 186 0.72 2.08 -25.15
N ALA A 187 1.73 1.69 -25.92
CA ALA A 187 1.65 0.52 -26.82
C ALA A 187 1.51 -0.80 -26.03
N LEU A 188 2.22 -0.90 -24.89
CA LEU A 188 2.16 -2.07 -24.02
C LEU A 188 0.76 -2.24 -23.40
N ILE A 189 0.20 -1.16 -22.85
CA ILE A 189 -1.14 -1.16 -22.24
C ILE A 189 -2.20 -1.56 -23.27
N LYS A 190 -2.15 -0.98 -24.48
CA LYS A 190 -3.07 -1.31 -25.57
C LYS A 190 -2.97 -2.78 -26.00
N SER A 191 -1.75 -3.31 -26.09
CA SER A 191 -1.51 -4.71 -26.43
C SER A 191 -2.11 -5.64 -25.37
N LEU A 192 -1.85 -5.35 -24.09
CA LEU A 192 -2.34 -6.14 -22.97
C LEU A 192 -3.88 -6.23 -22.94
N GLY A 193 -4.57 -5.12 -23.18
CA GLY A 193 -6.04 -5.08 -23.22
C GLY A 193 -6.67 -5.83 -24.41
N ALA A 194 -5.88 -6.19 -25.43
CA ALA A 194 -6.31 -7.04 -26.53
C ALA A 194 -6.10 -8.55 -26.25
N THR A 195 -5.40 -8.90 -25.17
CA THR A 195 -5.09 -10.29 -24.81
C THR A 195 -6.08 -10.88 -23.81
N GLY A 196 -6.35 -12.18 -23.91
CA GLY A 196 -7.09 -12.93 -22.90
C GLY A 196 -6.16 -13.56 -21.84
N ALA A 197 -6.70 -13.86 -20.65
CA ALA A 197 -5.91 -14.41 -19.53
C ALA A 197 -5.20 -15.74 -19.84
N GLY A 198 -5.74 -16.53 -20.77
CA GLY A 198 -5.15 -17.80 -21.21
C GLY A 198 -4.15 -17.69 -22.36
N SER A 199 -3.85 -16.48 -22.84
CA SER A 199 -2.92 -16.27 -23.96
C SER A 199 -1.45 -16.41 -23.53
N ALA A 200 -0.60 -16.87 -24.46
CA ALA A 200 0.84 -16.99 -24.20
C ALA A 200 1.48 -15.61 -23.97
N GLU A 201 0.97 -14.59 -24.66
CA GLU A 201 1.37 -13.19 -24.54
C GLU A 201 1.09 -12.65 -23.15
N PHE A 202 -0.11 -12.90 -22.61
CA PHE A 202 -0.47 -12.48 -21.25
C PHE A 202 0.36 -13.21 -20.19
N ALA A 203 0.59 -14.52 -20.36
CA ALA A 203 1.45 -15.30 -19.47
C ALA A 203 2.90 -14.77 -19.46
N ALA A 204 3.45 -14.43 -20.63
CA ALA A 204 4.77 -13.83 -20.75
C ALA A 204 4.83 -12.44 -20.08
N PHE A 205 3.80 -11.60 -20.28
CA PHE A 205 3.68 -10.33 -19.59
C PHE A 205 3.69 -10.52 -18.06
N MET A 206 2.84 -11.40 -17.52
CA MET A 206 2.74 -11.61 -16.08
C MET A 206 4.00 -12.23 -15.46
N LYS A 207 4.78 -12.97 -16.25
CA LYS A 207 6.10 -13.44 -15.82
C LYS A 207 7.06 -12.26 -15.65
N ASN A 208 7.20 -11.44 -16.69
CA ASN A 208 8.09 -10.27 -16.66
C ASN A 208 7.64 -9.25 -15.61
N TYR A 209 6.33 -9.05 -15.48
CA TYR A 209 5.73 -8.19 -14.46
C TYR A 209 6.17 -8.62 -13.06
N ARG A 210 6.03 -9.91 -12.74
CA ARG A 210 6.45 -10.47 -11.45
C ARG A 210 7.95 -10.33 -11.18
N GLU A 211 8.79 -10.52 -12.21
CA GLU A 211 10.24 -10.34 -12.08
C GLU A 211 10.65 -8.89 -11.77
N VAL A 212 9.86 -7.91 -12.23
CA VAL A 212 10.18 -6.49 -12.09
C VAL A 212 9.51 -5.86 -10.85
N PHE A 213 8.31 -6.31 -10.49
CA PHE A 213 7.46 -5.62 -9.51
C PHE A 213 7.13 -6.47 -8.27
N ASP A 214 7.18 -7.80 -8.34
CA ASP A 214 6.86 -8.71 -7.23
C ASP A 214 8.11 -9.42 -6.65
N ALA A 215 9.32 -9.01 -7.05
CA ALA A 215 10.56 -9.53 -6.48
C ALA A 215 10.72 -9.07 -5.01
N PRO A 216 11.14 -9.96 -4.09
CA PRO A 216 11.25 -9.69 -2.65
C PRO A 216 12.30 -8.62 -2.31
#